data_AF-A0A2U3QJM3-F1
#
_entry.id   AF-A0A2U3QJM3-F1
#
_cell.length_a   1.000
_cell.length_b   1.000
_cell.length_c   1.000
_cell.angle_alpha   90.00
_cell.angle_beta   90.00
_cell.angle_gamma   90.00
#
_symmetry.space_group_name_H-M   'P 1'
#
loop_
_entity.id
_entity.type
_entity.pdbx_description
1 polymer ?
#
loop_
_entity_poly.entity_id
_entity_poly.type
_entity_poly.pdbx_seq_one_letter_code
_entity_poly.pdbx_strand_id
1 'polypeptide(L)'
;MMIAYVFFDSATGKPYGDVKRSFNTATRRAGIRDFHFHDLRHTFASHLVMAGVDITTVKELLGHRTLTMTLRYAHLAPSHKVKAVELLNETLTGSPTIQKLYNPVKAEVAINA
;
A
#
# COMPACT_ATOMS: atom_id res chain seq x y z
N MET A 1 22.41 17.29 -21.82
CA MET A 1 22.12 15.84 -21.88
C MET A 1 20.74 15.67 -22.49
N MET A 2 20.60 15.13 -23.71
CA MET A 2 19.28 14.86 -24.30
C MET A 2 18.68 13.64 -23.60
N ILE A 3 17.54 13.82 -22.93
CA ILE A 3 16.82 12.71 -22.30
C ILE A 3 16.04 12.00 -23.41
N ALA A 4 16.40 10.76 -23.69
CA ALA A 4 15.62 9.91 -24.58
C ALA A 4 14.28 9.56 -23.91
N TYR A 5 13.17 9.77 -24.62
CA TYR A 5 11.86 9.39 -24.12
C TYR A 5 11.73 7.86 -24.07
N VAL A 6 11.09 7.34 -23.03
CA VAL A 6 10.80 5.88 -22.92
C VAL A 6 9.68 5.47 -23.89
N PHE A 7 8.69 6.35 -24.09
CA PHE A 7 7.56 6.12 -24.98
C PHE A 7 7.57 7.12 -26.12
N PHE A 8 7.98 6.68 -27.30
CA PHE A 8 8.03 7.48 -28.51
C PHE A 8 7.63 6.64 -29.73
N ASP A 9 7.27 7.33 -30.80
CA ASP A 9 7.05 6.70 -32.10
C ASP A 9 8.41 6.43 -32.76
N SER A 10 8.70 5.15 -33.00
CA SER A 10 9.98 4.72 -33.59
C SER A 10 10.21 5.25 -35.01
N ALA A 11 9.16 5.62 -35.74
CA ALA A 11 9.27 6.18 -37.09
C ALA A 11 9.55 7.68 -37.08
N THR A 12 8.96 8.43 -36.15
CA THR A 12 9.09 9.90 -36.10
C THR A 12 10.08 10.39 -35.03
N GLY A 13 10.49 9.55 -34.10
CA GLY A 13 11.35 9.89 -32.95
C GLY A 13 10.69 10.79 -31.91
N LYS A 14 9.41 11.13 -32.08
CA LYS A 14 8.66 12.05 -31.21
C LYS A 14 7.98 11.29 -30.08
N PRO A 15 7.89 11.88 -28.87
CA PRO A 15 7.13 11.28 -27.77
C PRO A 15 5.65 11.18 -28.14
N TYR A 16 4.95 10.18 -27.58
CA TYR A 16 3.50 10.12 -27.69
C TYR A 16 2.86 11.31 -26.98
N GLY A 17 2.06 12.09 -27.71
CA GLY A 17 1.40 13.28 -27.18
C GLY A 17 0.09 13.02 -26.44
N ASP A 18 -0.66 11.97 -26.83
CA ASP A 18 -1.92 11.59 -26.19
C ASP A 18 -2.11 10.08 -26.28
N VAL A 19 -2.66 9.49 -25.21
CA VAL A 19 -2.99 8.06 -25.08
C VAL A 19 -4.50 7.80 -25.08
N LYS A 20 -5.35 8.84 -25.13
CA LYS A 20 -6.82 8.70 -25.05
C LYS A 20 -7.39 7.80 -26.14
N ARG A 21 -6.91 7.90 -27.39
CA ARG A 21 -7.44 7.11 -28.50
C ARG A 21 -7.18 5.61 -28.33
N SER A 22 -5.94 5.24 -27.98
CA SER A 22 -5.56 3.86 -27.74
C SER A 22 -6.27 3.31 -26.50
N PHE A 23 -6.34 4.10 -25.42
CA PHE A 23 -7.06 3.74 -24.20
C PHE A 23 -8.57 3.52 -24.45
N ASN A 24 -9.27 4.45 -25.11
CA ASN A 24 -10.69 4.31 -25.42
C ASN A 24 -10.98 3.12 -26.34
N THR A 25 -10.03 2.76 -27.20
CA THR A 25 -10.14 1.55 -28.02
C THR A 25 -9.99 0.29 -27.17
N ALA A 26 -9.05 0.28 -26.22
CA ALA A 26 -8.87 -0.82 -25.28
C ALA A 26 -10.10 -1.01 -24.37
N THR A 27 -10.65 0.06 -23.78
CA THR A 27 -11.85 0.00 -22.92
C THR A 27 -13.06 -0.51 -23.70
N ARG A 28 -13.27 -0.03 -24.94
CA ARG A 28 -14.33 -0.53 -25.82
C ARG A 28 -14.19 -2.03 -26.12
N ARG A 29 -12.96 -2.49 -26.40
CA ARG A 29 -12.69 -3.92 -26.67
C ARG A 29 -12.88 -4.78 -25.42
N ALA A 30 -12.61 -4.24 -24.24
CA ALA A 30 -12.82 -4.91 -22.96
C ALA A 30 -14.29 -4.87 -22.49
N GLY A 31 -15.18 -4.15 -23.17
CA GLY A 31 -16.58 -4.01 -22.78
C GLY A 31 -16.81 -3.11 -21.56
N ILE A 32 -15.81 -2.30 -21.17
CA ILE A 32 -15.88 -1.42 -20.01
C ILE A 32 -16.54 -0.08 -20.42
N ARG A 33 -17.51 0.38 -19.63
CA ARG A 33 -18.23 1.65 -19.84
C ARG A 33 -17.86 2.66 -18.76
N ASP A 34 -17.93 3.95 -19.10
CA ASP A 34 -17.70 5.07 -18.19
C ASP A 34 -16.37 5.00 -17.41
N PHE A 35 -15.29 4.66 -18.12
CA PHE A 35 -13.97 4.47 -17.53
C PHE A 35 -12.94 5.38 -18.18
N HIS A 36 -12.28 6.19 -17.37
CA HIS A 36 -11.32 7.21 -17.76
C HIS A 36 -9.89 6.75 -17.44
N PHE A 37 -8.90 7.36 -18.10
CA PHE A 37 -7.51 6.99 -17.90
C PHE A 37 -7.05 7.17 -16.45
N HIS A 38 -7.59 8.18 -15.74
CA HIS A 38 -7.25 8.43 -14.33
C HIS A 38 -7.84 7.38 -13.37
N ASP A 39 -8.86 6.63 -13.80
CA ASP A 39 -9.46 5.59 -12.97
C ASP A 39 -8.52 4.40 -12.75
N LEU A 40 -7.55 4.18 -13.65
CA LEU A 40 -6.44 3.24 -13.43
C LEU A 40 -5.67 3.59 -12.16
N ARG A 41 -5.40 4.88 -11.93
CA ARG A 41 -4.69 5.36 -10.75
C ARG A 41 -5.56 5.24 -9.49
N HIS A 42 -6.86 5.50 -9.60
CA HIS A 42 -7.81 5.25 -8.51
C HIS A 42 -7.87 3.77 -8.14
N THR A 43 -7.88 2.88 -9.13
CA THR A 43 -7.91 1.43 -8.94
C THR A 43 -6.65 0.96 -8.23
N PHE A 44 -5.46 1.40 -8.68
CA PHE A 44 -4.19 1.08 -8.03
C PHE A 44 -4.18 1.49 -6.55
N ALA A 45 -4.59 2.72 -6.24
CA ALA A 45 -4.65 3.21 -4.86
C ALA A 45 -5.63 2.40 -3.99
N SER A 46 -6.80 2.09 -4.54
CA SER A 46 -7.84 1.33 -3.87
C SER A 46 -7.36 -0.07 -3.50
N HIS A 47 -6.71 -0.76 -4.45
CA HIS A 47 -6.18 -2.11 -4.24
C HIS A 47 -5.09 -2.14 -3.17
N LEU A 48 -4.18 -1.15 -3.14
CA LEU A 48 -3.15 -1.09 -2.10
C LEU A 48 -3.75 -0.89 -0.71
N VAL A 49 -4.71 0.01 -0.58
CA VAL A 49 -5.36 0.27 0.72
C VAL A 49 -6.17 -0.95 1.17
N MET A 50 -6.90 -1.60 0.25
CA MET A 50 -7.61 -2.85 0.55
C MET A 50 -6.67 -4.00 0.95
N ALA A 51 -5.45 -4.04 0.41
CA ALA A 51 -4.41 -4.98 0.81
C ALA A 51 -3.80 -4.65 2.18
N GLY A 52 -4.19 -3.55 2.82
CA GLY A 52 -3.71 -3.12 4.13
C GLY A 52 -2.40 -2.36 4.10
N VAL A 53 -1.97 -1.86 2.93
CA VAL A 53 -0.80 -0.98 2.81
C VAL A 53 -1.14 0.36 3.48
N ASP A 54 -0.18 0.92 4.22
CA ASP A 54 -0.40 2.16 4.95
C ASP A 54 -0.58 3.35 3.99
N ILE A 55 -1.39 4.31 4.43
CA ILE A 55 -1.82 5.44 3.60
C ILE A 55 -0.65 6.36 3.21
N THR A 56 0.44 6.36 3.98
CA THR A 56 1.63 7.19 3.73
C THR A 56 2.45 6.59 2.60
N THR A 57 2.70 5.28 2.62
CA THR A 57 3.33 4.58 1.49
C THR A 57 2.48 4.66 0.24
N VAL A 58 1.15 4.53 0.33
CA VAL A 58 0.27 4.74 -0.84
C VAL A 58 0.42 6.16 -1.41
N LYS A 59 0.54 7.20 -0.58
CA LYS A 59 0.78 8.58 -1.03
C LYS A 59 2.10 8.69 -1.81
N GLU A 60 3.16 8.06 -1.33
CA GLU A 60 4.49 8.08 -1.96
C GLU A 60 4.51 7.34 -3.31
N LEU A 61 3.92 6.14 -3.36
CA LEU A 61 3.80 5.36 -4.60
C LEU A 61 2.97 6.08 -5.66
N LEU A 62 1.95 6.81 -5.23
CA LEU A 62 1.18 7.67 -6.12
C LEU A 62 1.97 8.93 -6.51
N GLY A 63 2.87 9.42 -5.68
CA GLY A 63 3.49 10.74 -5.85
C GLY A 63 2.51 11.88 -5.56
N HIS A 64 1.59 11.69 -4.61
CA HIS A 64 0.70 12.76 -4.17
C HIS A 64 1.47 13.79 -3.34
N ARG A 65 1.22 15.08 -3.63
CA ARG A 65 1.84 16.18 -2.90
C ARG A 65 1.39 16.23 -1.45
N THR A 66 0.10 16.00 -1.20
CA THR A 66 -0.49 16.07 0.14
C THR A 66 -1.16 14.76 0.51
N LEU A 67 -1.19 14.47 1.82
CA LEU A 67 -1.85 13.27 2.32
C LEU A 67 -3.37 13.31 2.09
N THR A 68 -3.97 14.51 2.11
CA THR A 68 -5.39 14.74 1.84
C THR A 68 -5.86 14.15 0.51
N MET A 69 -5.01 14.19 -0.53
CA MET A 69 -5.32 13.56 -1.82
C MET A 69 -5.49 12.04 -1.71
N THR A 70 -4.67 11.39 -0.87
CA THR A 70 -4.69 9.95 -0.65
C THR A 70 -5.76 9.52 0.34
N LEU A 71 -6.15 10.38 1.28
CA LEU A 71 -7.18 10.08 2.28
C LEU A 71 -8.54 9.71 1.67
N ARG A 72 -8.79 10.07 0.40
CA ARG A 72 -9.96 9.58 -0.36
C ARG A 72 -10.11 8.06 -0.28
N TYR A 73 -9.02 7.29 -0.21
CA TYR A 73 -9.05 5.83 -0.20
C TYR A 73 -9.08 5.22 1.21
N ALA A 74 -8.91 6.01 2.27
CA ALA A 74 -8.73 5.48 3.63
C ALA A 74 -9.91 4.62 4.13
N HIS A 75 -11.12 4.87 3.60
CA HIS A 75 -12.32 4.09 3.92
C HIS A 75 -12.28 2.64 3.39
N LEU A 76 -11.40 2.34 2.43
CA LEU A 76 -11.21 1.00 1.89
C LEU A 76 -10.26 0.15 2.73
N ALA A 77 -9.64 0.74 3.75
CA ALA A 77 -8.69 0.04 4.58
C ALA A 77 -9.41 -1.12 5.29
N PRO A 78 -8.79 -2.31 5.39
CA PRO A 78 -9.27 -3.38 6.24
C PRO A 78 -9.63 -2.86 7.64
N SER A 79 -10.44 -3.59 8.40
CA SER A 79 -10.70 -3.25 9.80
C SER A 79 -9.43 -3.41 10.66
N HIS A 80 -8.47 -2.48 10.53
CA HIS A 80 -7.18 -2.46 11.20
C HIS A 80 -7.32 -2.30 12.71
N LYS A 81 -8.49 -1.84 13.19
CA LYS A 81 -8.76 -1.68 14.62
C LYS A 81 -8.63 -3.00 15.38
N VAL A 82 -9.14 -4.10 14.81
CA VAL A 82 -9.06 -5.42 15.46
C VAL A 82 -7.62 -5.92 15.44
N LYS A 83 -6.95 -5.85 14.29
CA LYS A 83 -5.57 -6.32 14.12
C LYS A 83 -4.55 -5.53 14.94
N ALA A 84 -4.75 -4.21 15.11
CA ALA A 84 -3.90 -3.37 15.94
C ALA A 84 -4.03 -3.71 17.44
N VAL A 85 -5.25 -4.02 17.89
CA VAL A 85 -5.49 -4.48 19.25
C VAL A 85 -4.94 -5.89 19.47
N GLU A 86 -5.06 -6.77 18.47
CA GLU A 86 -4.46 -8.11 18.51
C GLU A 86 -2.93 -8.06 18.63
N LEU A 87 -2.25 -7.17 17.88
CA LEU A 87 -0.79 -6.98 18.01
C LEU A 87 -0.38 -6.52 19.42
N LEU A 88 -1.16 -5.62 20.02
CA LEU A 88 -0.94 -5.21 21.41
C LEU A 88 -1.16 -6.38 22.37
N ASN A 89 -2.22 -7.17 22.16
CA ASN A 89 -2.48 -8.36 22.95
C ASN A 89 -1.32 -9.36 22.85
N GLU A 90 -0.83 -9.68 21.65
CA GLU A 90 0.33 -10.56 21.43
C GLU A 90 1.60 -10.06 22.14
N THR A 91 1.83 -8.74 22.10
CA THR A 91 2.97 -8.10 22.77
C THR A 91 2.85 -8.18 24.29
N LEU A 92 1.64 -8.00 24.83
CA LEU A 92 1.37 -7.99 26.28
C LEU A 92 1.23 -9.40 26.88
N THR A 93 0.67 -10.36 26.13
CA THR A 93 0.44 -11.74 26.60
C THR A 93 1.64 -12.66 26.40
N GLY A 94 2.70 -12.19 25.73
CA GLY A 94 3.99 -12.89 25.64
C GLY A 94 3.89 -14.33 25.10
N SER A 95 3.96 -14.50 23.78
CA SER A 95 4.17 -15.85 23.22
C SER A 95 5.49 -16.46 23.76
N PRO A 96 5.55 -17.78 24.06
CA PRO A 96 6.47 -18.39 25.04
C PRO A 96 7.94 -18.54 24.58
N THR A 97 8.43 -17.69 23.68
CA THR A 97 9.82 -17.73 23.23
C THR A 97 10.77 -17.02 24.21
N ILE A 98 10.29 -16.01 24.94
CA ILE A 98 11.14 -15.22 25.88
C ILE A 98 11.20 -15.84 27.29
N GLN A 99 10.25 -16.71 27.67
CA GLN A 99 10.23 -17.35 29.00
C GLN A 99 11.47 -18.23 29.25
N LYS A 100 12.17 -18.69 28.20
CA LYS A 100 13.39 -19.51 28.32
C LYS A 100 14.68 -18.72 28.61
N LEU A 101 14.68 -17.39 28.51
CA LEU A 101 15.90 -16.59 28.67
C LEU A 101 15.87 -15.57 29.81
N TYR A 102 14.73 -15.38 30.48
CA TYR A 102 14.66 -14.52 31.66
C TYR A 102 13.79 -15.14 32.75
N ASN A 103 14.44 -15.79 33.71
CA ASN A 103 13.82 -16.18 34.98
C ASN A 103 14.60 -15.56 36.15
N PRO A 104 14.28 -14.33 36.59
CA PRO A 104 14.89 -13.77 37.78
C PRO A 104 14.11 -14.08 39.06
N VAL A 105 12.92 -14.69 39.00
CA VAL A 105 12.03 -14.81 40.19
C VAL A 105 12.11 -16.20 40.85
N LYS A 106 13.18 -16.97 40.63
CA LYS A 106 13.44 -18.22 41.41
C LYS A 106 14.81 -18.27 42.10
N ALA A 107 15.46 -17.13 42.31
CA ALA A 107 16.71 -17.10 43.08
C ALA A 107 16.53 -16.65 44.56
N GLU A 108 15.36 -16.15 44.98
CA GLU A 108 15.21 -15.55 46.31
C GLU A 108 14.43 -16.35 47.37
N VAL A 109 14.00 -17.59 47.09
CA VAL A 109 13.27 -18.42 48.08
C VAL A 109 14.06 -19.67 48.54
N ALA A 110 15.38 -19.69 48.32
CA ALA A 110 16.23 -20.83 48.69
C ALA A 110 17.46 -20.46 49.56
N ILE A 111 17.37 -19.42 50.39
CA ILE A 111 18.44 -19.06 51.35
C ILE A 111 17.97 -19.18 52.82
N ASN A 112 16.69 -19.48 53.09
CA ASN A 112 16.16 -19.56 54.46
C ASN A 112 15.39 -20.86 54.78
N ALA A 113 15.85 -22.01 54.28
CA ALA A 113 15.37 -23.33 54.71
C ALA A 113 16.54 -24.20 55.18
#